data_AF-A0A6A7RPD3-F1
#
_entry.id   AF-A0A6A7RPD3-F1
#
_cell.length_a   1.000
_cell.length_b   1.000
_cell.length_c   1.000
_cell.angle_alpha   90.00
_cell.angle_beta   90.00
_cell.angle_gamma   90.00
#
_symmetry.space_group_name_H-M   'P 1'
#
loop_
_entity.id
_entity.type
_entity.pdbx_description
1 polymer ?
#
loop_
_entity_poly.entity_id
_entity_poly.type
_entity_poly.pdbx_seq_one_letter_code
_entity_poly.pdbx_strand_id
1 'polypeptide(L)'
;MTGDILLVFGLLLVTILLFVSDRLRMDIVAILAVLALMLSGLLAPKEALAGFGDPLVVLIAGLFVIGEGLFRTGVAFAIGNWLLGVAGSSETRLLVLLMLVVAGLSAFMSNTGAVAVFIPVALNLSKKAGVPATRLLMPMAFAGSLGGMLTLIGTPPNLVVSNQLSREGLQAFNFFSFTPLG
;
A
#
# COMPACT_ATOMS: atom_id res chain seq x y z
N MET A 1 30.32 -12.82 21.17
CA MET A 1 29.19 -12.03 20.61
C MET A 1 29.42 -10.59 21.02
N THR A 2 29.74 -9.72 20.08
CA THR A 2 30.09 -8.31 20.33
C THR A 2 28.91 -7.59 21.01
N GLY A 3 29.14 -6.73 22.01
CA GLY A 3 28.06 -6.05 22.75
C GLY A 3 27.08 -5.31 21.84
N ASP A 4 27.60 -4.78 20.73
CA ASP A 4 26.85 -4.12 19.66
C ASP A 4 25.79 -5.03 19.03
N ILE A 5 26.13 -6.30 18.78
CA ILE A 5 25.23 -7.28 18.17
C ILE A 5 24.04 -7.57 19.10
N LEU A 6 24.31 -7.73 20.40
CA LEU A 6 23.25 -7.95 21.39
C LEU A 6 22.30 -6.75 21.49
N LEU A 7 22.85 -5.54 21.40
CA LEU A 7 22.05 -4.31 21.40
C LEU A 7 21.15 -4.23 20.17
N VAL A 8 21.69 -4.49 18.98
CA VAL A 8 20.91 -4.50 17.72
C VAL A 8 19.80 -5.55 17.76
N PHE A 9 20.10 -6.79 18.16
CA PHE A 9 19.08 -7.83 18.27
C PHE A 9 18.02 -7.53 19.33
N GLY A 10 18.43 -6.97 20.48
CA GLY A 10 17.50 -6.53 21.51
C GLY A 10 16.56 -5.44 21.00
N LEU A 11 17.10 -4.43 20.31
CA LEU A 11 16.31 -3.36 19.72
C LEU A 11 15.37 -3.87 18.63
N LEU A 12 15.84 -4.79 17.78
CA LEU A 12 15.00 -5.44 16.77
C LEU A 12 13.82 -6.17 17.42
N LEU A 13 14.07 -6.94 18.48
CA LEU A 13 13.03 -7.67 19.21
C LEU A 13 12.01 -6.71 19.83
N VAL A 14 12.47 -5.63 20.47
CA VAL A 14 11.60 -4.58 21.01
C VAL A 14 10.77 -3.93 19.90
N THR A 15 11.38 -3.61 18.77
CA THR A 15 10.70 -2.98 17.62
C THR A 15 9.60 -3.89 17.07
N ILE A 16 9.89 -5.19 16.91
CA ILE A 16 8.89 -6.20 16.48
C ILE A 16 7.75 -6.30 17.48
N LEU A 17 8.04 -6.38 18.78
CA LEU A 17 7.01 -6.44 19.82
C LEU A 17 6.13 -5.18 19.81
N LEU A 18 6.72 -4.00 19.60
CA LEU A 18 5.98 -2.75 19.49
C LEU A 18 5.07 -2.74 18.25
N PHE A 19 5.55 -3.19 17.08
CA PHE A 19 4.70 -3.33 15.90
C PHE A 19 3.55 -4.31 16.09
N VAL A 20 3.79 -5.47 16.70
CA VAL A 20 2.74 -6.47 16.98
C VAL A 20 1.74 -5.96 18.02
N SER A 21 2.19 -5.15 18.98
CA SER A 21 1.31 -4.63 20.03
C SER A 21 0.29 -3.59 19.53
N ASP A 22 0.53 -2.98 18.37
CA ASP A 22 -0.28 -1.91 17.75
C ASP A 22 -0.66 -0.74 18.70
N ARG A 23 0.09 -0.60 19.81
CA ARG A 23 -0.15 0.44 20.84
C ARG A 23 0.38 1.80 20.44
N LEU A 24 1.44 1.80 19.64
CA LEU A 24 2.10 2.99 19.11
C LEU A 24 2.00 2.94 17.59
N ARG A 25 1.78 4.10 16.98
CA ARG A 25 1.77 4.20 15.52
C ARG A 25 3.12 3.73 14.96
N MET A 26 3.07 3.01 13.85
CA MET A 26 4.25 2.37 13.24
C MET A 26 5.34 3.39 12.87
N ASP A 27 4.96 4.59 12.46
CA ASP A 27 5.88 5.70 12.16
C ASP A 27 6.66 6.16 13.41
N ILE A 28 5.99 6.27 14.56
CA ILE A 28 6.63 6.61 15.84
C ILE A 28 7.62 5.51 16.25
N VAL A 29 7.23 4.25 16.14
CA VAL A 29 8.09 3.10 16.48
C VAL A 29 9.34 3.10 15.60
N ALA A 30 9.21 3.33 14.29
CA ALA A 30 10.34 3.42 13.37
C ALA A 30 11.30 4.56 13.72
N ILE A 31 10.78 5.75 14.05
CA ILE A 31 11.59 6.90 14.47
C ILE A 31 12.33 6.60 15.78
N LEU A 32 11.65 6.00 16.77
CA LEU A 32 12.28 5.61 18.04
C LEU A 32 13.40 4.58 17.85
N ALA A 33 13.22 3.61 16.94
CA ALA A 33 14.26 2.64 16.62
C ALA A 33 15.50 3.29 16.00
N VAL A 34 15.32 4.20 15.02
CA VAL A 34 16.43 4.94 14.40
C VAL A 34 17.13 5.83 15.43
N LEU A 35 16.37 6.55 16.27
CA LEU A 35 16.92 7.36 17.34
C LEU A 35 17.73 6.53 18.35
N ALA A 36 17.23 5.35 18.74
CA ALA A 36 17.93 4.46 19.64
C ALA A 36 19.27 4.00 19.04
N LEU A 37 19.31 3.67 17.74
CA LEU A 37 20.56 3.30 17.04
C LEU A 37 21.56 4.46 16.93
N MET A 38 21.07 5.68 16.74
CA MET A 38 21.93 6.87 16.72
C MET A 38 22.48 7.20 18.11
N LEU A 39 21.64 7.14 19.15
CA LEU A 39 22.03 7.42 20.53
C LEU A 39 22.98 6.36 21.10
N SER A 40 22.87 5.11 20.65
CA SER A 40 23.82 4.05 21.01
C SER A 40 25.17 4.17 20.28
N GLY A 41 25.33 5.14 19.36
CA GLY A 41 26.56 5.34 18.59
C GLY A 41 26.82 4.26 17.54
N LEU A 42 25.84 3.38 17.27
CA LEU A 42 25.96 2.28 16.31
C LEU A 42 25.73 2.76 14.87
N LEU A 43 25.04 3.88 14.70
CA LEU A 43 24.67 4.43 13.40
C LEU A 43 25.02 5.91 13.32
N ALA A 44 25.78 6.30 12.30
CA ALA A 44 26.07 7.71 12.06
C ALA A 44 24.81 8.45 11.55
N PRO A 45 24.66 9.77 11.81
CA PRO A 45 23.49 10.53 11.34
C PRO A 45 23.26 10.45 9.83
N LYS A 46 24.33 10.37 9.02
CA LYS A 46 24.23 10.21 7.57
C LYS A 46 23.64 8.85 7.18
N GLU A 47 24.00 7.80 7.89
CA GLU A 47 23.51 6.44 7.63
C GLU A 47 22.05 6.30 8.07
N ALA A 48 21.70 6.89 9.21
CA ALA A 48 20.32 6.97 9.71
C ALA A 48 19.37 7.67 8.73
N LEU A 49 19.85 8.69 8.02
CA LEU A 49 19.06 9.47 7.07
C LEU A 49 19.12 8.93 5.64
N ALA A 50 20.03 8.00 5.33
CA ALA A 50 20.24 7.50 3.97
C ALA A 50 18.98 6.86 3.37
N GLY A 51 18.14 6.21 4.20
CA GLY A 51 16.88 5.61 3.76
C GLY A 51 15.84 6.61 3.25
N PHE A 52 15.85 7.86 3.73
CA PHE A 52 14.90 8.89 3.28
C PHE A 52 15.18 9.42 1.88
N GLY A 53 16.43 9.31 1.42
CA GLY A 53 16.84 9.68 0.06
C GLY A 53 16.61 8.58 -0.97
N ASP A 54 16.05 7.44 -0.58
CA ASP A 54 15.85 6.32 -1.50
C ASP A 54 14.81 6.68 -2.57
N PRO A 55 15.10 6.48 -3.87
CA PRO A 55 14.16 6.71 -4.95
C PRO A 55 12.80 6.00 -4.77
N LEU A 56 12.77 4.84 -4.10
CA LEU A 56 11.53 4.13 -3.75
C LEU A 56 10.64 4.93 -2.81
N VAL A 57 11.21 5.63 -1.82
CA VAL A 57 10.44 6.45 -0.88
C VAL A 57 9.74 7.57 -1.65
N VAL A 58 10.45 8.21 -2.58
CA VAL A 58 9.90 9.25 -3.46
C VAL A 58 8.83 8.67 -4.40
N LEU A 59 9.06 7.49 -4.97
CA LEU A 59 8.10 6.79 -5.82
C LEU A 59 6.79 6.49 -5.07
N ILE A 60 6.88 5.92 -3.87
CA ILE A 60 5.71 5.61 -3.03
C ILE A 60 4.95 6.89 -2.68
N ALA A 61 5.65 7.97 -2.30
CA ALA A 61 5.02 9.26 -2.05
C ALA A 61 4.28 9.78 -3.28
N GLY A 62 4.88 9.67 -4.48
CA GLY A 62 4.25 10.04 -5.75
C GLY A 62 2.98 9.24 -6.04
N LEU A 63 2.96 7.94 -5.77
CA LEU A 63 1.76 7.09 -5.94
C LEU A 63 0.60 7.53 -5.04
N PHE A 64 0.88 7.94 -3.80
CA PHE A 64 -0.13 8.51 -2.91
C PHE A 64 -0.66 9.85 -3.42
N VAL A 65 0.20 10.72 -3.95
CA VAL A 65 -0.20 12.01 -4.57
C VAL A 65 -1.11 11.78 -5.78
N ILE A 66 -0.76 10.82 -6.65
CA ILE A 66 -1.59 10.46 -7.82
C ILE A 66 -2.95 9.95 -7.35
N GLY A 67 -2.99 9.10 -6.32
CA GLY A 67 -4.23 8.57 -5.79
C GLY A 67 -5.16 9.64 -5.23
N GLU A 68 -4.62 10.56 -4.42
CA GLU A 68 -5.37 11.70 -3.92
C GLU A 68 -5.83 12.63 -5.05
N GLY A 69 -4.99 12.83 -6.08
CA GLY A 69 -5.35 13.58 -7.29
C GLY A 69 -6.56 12.99 -8.02
N LEU A 70 -6.61 11.66 -8.16
CA LEU A 70 -7.73 10.96 -8.78
C LEU A 70 -9.04 11.13 -8.00
N PHE A 71 -8.95 11.18 -6.67
CA PHE A 71 -10.09 11.45 -5.80
C PHE A 71 -10.56 12.90 -5.92
N ARG A 72 -9.64 13.87 -5.78
CA ARG A 72 -9.95 15.31 -5.83
C ARG A 72 -10.49 15.79 -7.17
N THR A 73 -10.08 15.17 -8.26
CA THR A 73 -10.59 15.46 -9.61
C THR A 73 -11.99 14.89 -9.85
N GLY A 74 -12.53 14.07 -8.93
CA GLY A 74 -13.85 13.47 -9.08
C GLY A 74 -13.89 12.29 -10.06
N VAL A 75 -12.74 11.86 -10.60
CA VAL A 75 -12.66 10.74 -11.56
C VAL A 75 -13.21 9.46 -10.94
N ALA A 76 -12.88 9.19 -9.66
CA ALA A 76 -13.41 8.03 -8.95
C ALA A 76 -14.96 8.04 -8.88
N PHE A 77 -15.57 9.21 -8.66
CA PHE A 77 -17.03 9.35 -8.66
C PHE A 77 -17.63 9.23 -10.06
N ALA A 78 -16.95 9.74 -11.09
CA ALA A 78 -17.36 9.59 -12.48
C ALA A 78 -17.39 8.10 -12.89
N ILE A 79 -16.34 7.35 -12.52
CA ILE A 79 -16.28 5.90 -12.72
C ILE A 79 -17.41 5.20 -11.95
N GLY A 80 -17.66 5.57 -10.69
CA GLY A 80 -18.79 5.06 -9.92
C GLY A 80 -20.15 5.26 -10.60
N ASN A 81 -20.43 6.46 -11.10
CA ASN A 81 -21.68 6.73 -11.80
C ASN A 81 -21.79 5.93 -13.12
N TRP A 82 -20.69 5.78 -13.85
CA TRP A 82 -20.62 4.94 -15.03
C TRP A 82 -20.92 3.47 -14.69
N LEU A 83 -20.36 2.96 -13.59
CA LEU A 83 -20.63 1.60 -13.09
C LEU A 83 -22.12 1.35 -12.84
N LEU A 84 -22.85 2.32 -12.26
CA LEU A 84 -24.31 2.18 -12.08
C LEU A 84 -25.06 2.09 -13.41
N GLY A 85 -24.66 2.90 -14.40
CA GLY A 85 -25.27 2.89 -15.72
C GLY A 85 -25.11 1.55 -16.43
N VAL A 86 -23.91 0.94 -16.35
CA VAL A 86 -23.60 -0.34 -16.99
C VAL A 86 -24.13 -1.54 -16.19
N ALA A 87 -24.11 -1.46 -14.86
CA ALA A 87 -24.60 -2.52 -13.98
C ALA A 87 -26.13 -2.66 -14.05
N GLY A 88 -26.85 -1.57 -14.28
CA GLY A 88 -28.30 -1.54 -14.27
C GLY A 88 -28.85 -1.93 -12.89
N SER A 89 -29.81 -2.86 -12.85
CA SER A 89 -30.46 -3.33 -11.62
C SER A 89 -29.76 -4.53 -10.94
N SER A 90 -28.65 -5.02 -11.50
CA SER A 90 -27.98 -6.23 -10.97
C SER A 90 -26.91 -5.88 -9.93
N GLU A 91 -27.16 -6.24 -8.67
CA GLU A 91 -26.18 -6.15 -7.57
C GLU A 91 -24.89 -6.91 -7.89
N THR A 92 -24.99 -8.13 -8.40
CA THR A 92 -23.82 -8.96 -8.75
C THR A 92 -22.98 -8.30 -9.84
N ARG A 93 -23.61 -7.73 -10.87
CA ARG A 93 -22.90 -7.05 -11.94
C ARG A 93 -22.19 -5.79 -11.42
N LEU A 94 -22.86 -5.01 -10.57
CA LEU A 94 -22.26 -3.85 -9.92
C LEU A 94 -21.03 -4.23 -9.10
N LEU A 95 -21.16 -5.29 -8.30
CA LEU A 95 -20.07 -5.79 -7.47
C LEU A 95 -18.86 -6.22 -8.30
N VAL A 96 -19.07 -7.06 -9.32
CA VAL A 96 -17.99 -7.55 -10.17
C VAL A 96 -17.29 -6.41 -10.89
N LEU A 97 -18.05 -5.45 -11.46
CA LEU A 97 -17.46 -4.31 -12.15
C LEU A 97 -16.68 -3.40 -11.18
N LEU A 98 -17.22 -3.16 -9.98
CA LEU A 98 -16.51 -2.42 -8.93
C LEU A 98 -15.20 -3.11 -8.55
N MET A 99 -15.22 -4.42 -8.35
CA MET A 99 -14.04 -5.21 -8.03
C MET A 99 -13.00 -5.12 -9.15
N LEU A 100 -13.40 -5.24 -10.42
CA LEU A 100 -12.49 -5.15 -11.56
C LEU A 100 -11.85 -3.77 -11.68
N VAL A 101 -12.62 -2.70 -11.49
CA VAL A 101 -12.10 -1.32 -11.50
C VAL A 101 -11.09 -1.12 -10.37
N VAL A 102 -11.43 -1.53 -9.15
CA VAL A 102 -10.56 -1.33 -7.98
C VAL A 102 -9.32 -2.20 -8.06
N ALA A 103 -9.43 -3.45 -8.51
CA ALA A 103 -8.28 -4.32 -8.74
C ALA A 103 -7.36 -3.75 -9.84
N GLY A 104 -7.94 -3.31 -10.96
CA GLY A 104 -7.19 -2.69 -12.05
C GLY A 104 -6.48 -1.41 -11.61
N LEU A 105 -7.15 -0.54 -10.86
CA LEU A 105 -6.53 0.67 -10.33
C LEU A 105 -5.45 0.35 -9.28
N SER A 106 -5.70 -0.62 -8.41
CA SER A 106 -4.75 -1.09 -7.42
C SER A 106 -3.52 -1.77 -8.04
N ALA A 107 -3.59 -2.24 -9.29
CA ALA A 107 -2.42 -2.73 -10.00
C ALA A 107 -1.45 -1.60 -10.36
N PHE A 108 -1.90 -0.35 -10.47
CA PHE A 108 -1.06 0.80 -10.82
C PHE A 108 -0.87 1.80 -9.67
N MET A 109 -1.45 1.51 -8.52
CA MET A 109 -1.41 2.32 -7.31
C MET A 109 -1.14 1.46 -6.08
N SER A 110 -1.01 2.06 -4.90
CA SER A 110 -1.02 1.30 -3.65
C SER A 110 -2.40 0.68 -3.40
N ASN A 111 -2.44 -0.58 -2.94
CA ASN A 111 -3.66 -1.25 -2.48
C ASN A 111 -4.48 -0.43 -1.48
N THR A 112 -3.79 0.28 -0.58
CA THR A 112 -4.39 1.11 0.45
C THR A 112 -4.96 2.37 -0.17
N GLY A 113 -4.23 2.98 -1.11
CA GLY A 113 -4.68 4.18 -1.83
C GLY A 113 -5.92 3.91 -2.70
N ALA A 114 -5.89 2.85 -3.51
CA ALA A 114 -6.99 2.52 -4.41
C ALA A 114 -8.30 2.23 -3.64
N VAL A 115 -8.22 1.44 -2.57
CA VAL A 115 -9.38 1.14 -1.72
C VAL A 115 -9.88 2.41 -1.02
N ALA A 116 -8.99 3.21 -0.43
CA ALA A 116 -9.37 4.44 0.26
C ALA A 116 -10.12 5.43 -0.64
N VAL A 117 -9.65 5.62 -1.87
CA VAL A 117 -10.30 6.47 -2.89
C VAL A 117 -11.72 5.97 -3.24
N PHE A 118 -11.93 4.65 -3.24
CA PHE A 118 -13.21 4.04 -3.62
C PHE A 118 -14.18 3.77 -2.47
N ILE A 119 -13.77 3.83 -1.20
CA ILE A 119 -14.71 3.76 -0.05
C ILE A 119 -15.88 4.75 -0.19
N PRO A 120 -15.67 6.07 -0.39
CA PRO A 120 -16.78 7.02 -0.53
C PRO A 120 -17.63 6.76 -1.78
N VAL A 121 -17.01 6.26 -2.86
CA VAL A 121 -17.71 5.87 -4.09
C VAL A 121 -18.62 4.67 -3.82
N ALA A 122 -18.09 3.60 -3.21
CA ALA A 122 -18.85 2.40 -2.85
C ALA A 122 -19.99 2.69 -1.88
N LEU A 123 -19.81 3.61 -0.93
CA LEU A 123 -20.88 4.09 -0.06
C LEU A 123 -21.98 4.83 -0.85
N ASN A 124 -21.62 5.61 -1.86
CA ASN A 124 -22.59 6.27 -2.75
C ASN A 124 -23.35 5.26 -3.62
N LEU A 125 -22.63 4.30 -4.20
CA LEU A 125 -23.18 3.20 -4.99
C LEU A 125 -24.18 2.38 -4.17
N SER A 126 -23.82 2.02 -2.94
CA SER A 126 -24.67 1.32 -1.98
C SER A 126 -26.01 2.04 -1.77
N LYS A 127 -25.97 3.35 -1.53
CA LYS A 127 -27.18 4.17 -1.35
C LYS A 127 -28.04 4.22 -2.61
N LYS A 128 -27.44 4.40 -3.79
CA LYS A 128 -28.15 4.51 -5.06
C LYS A 128 -28.77 3.19 -5.53
N ALA A 129 -28.06 2.08 -5.32
CA ALA A 129 -28.51 0.75 -5.71
C ALA A 129 -29.35 0.05 -4.64
N GLY A 130 -29.54 0.65 -3.46
CA GLY A 130 -30.36 0.08 -2.38
C GLY A 130 -29.75 -1.17 -1.73
N VAL A 131 -28.43 -1.33 -1.81
CA VAL A 131 -27.70 -2.51 -1.31
C VAL A 131 -26.87 -2.20 -0.08
N PRO A 132 -26.75 -3.13 0.90
CA PRO A 132 -25.93 -2.91 2.09
C PRO A 132 -24.46 -2.61 1.74
N ALA A 133 -23.90 -1.55 2.30
CA ALA A 133 -22.52 -1.13 2.01
C ALA A 133 -21.48 -2.24 2.22
N THR A 134 -21.65 -3.07 3.26
CA THR A 134 -20.75 -4.19 3.58
C THR A 134 -20.62 -5.19 2.43
N ARG A 135 -21.68 -5.38 1.62
CA ARG A 135 -21.65 -6.28 0.45
C ARG A 135 -20.81 -5.75 -0.70
N LEU A 136 -20.58 -4.44 -0.76
CA LEU A 136 -19.69 -3.82 -1.74
C LEU A 136 -18.28 -3.64 -1.16
N LEU A 137 -18.18 -3.14 0.08
CA LEU A 137 -16.91 -2.74 0.70
C LEU A 137 -15.96 -3.91 0.94
N MET A 138 -16.44 -5.03 1.50
CA MET A 138 -15.56 -6.16 1.82
C MET A 138 -14.99 -6.81 0.55
N PRO A 139 -15.79 -7.20 -0.46
CA PRO A 139 -15.23 -7.79 -1.68
C PRO A 139 -14.35 -6.81 -2.47
N MET A 140 -14.70 -5.52 -2.48
CA MET A 140 -13.87 -4.47 -3.08
C MET A 140 -12.49 -4.38 -2.40
N ALA A 141 -12.42 -4.48 -1.07
CA ALA A 141 -11.15 -4.48 -0.34
C ALA A 141 -10.27 -5.67 -0.76
N PHE A 142 -10.85 -6.88 -0.85
CA PHE A 142 -10.14 -8.05 -1.38
C PHE A 142 -9.68 -7.84 -2.83
N ALA A 143 -10.53 -7.26 -3.68
CA ALA A 143 -10.17 -6.97 -5.06
C ALA A 143 -8.99 -5.99 -5.15
N GLY A 144 -8.95 -4.96 -4.30
CA GLY A 144 -7.80 -4.07 -4.17
C GLY A 144 -6.55 -4.81 -3.72
N SER A 145 -6.63 -5.64 -2.69
CA SER A 145 -5.48 -6.44 -2.25
C SER A 145 -4.95 -7.37 -3.34
N LEU A 146 -5.83 -8.05 -4.09
CA LEU A 146 -5.46 -8.89 -5.23
C LEU A 146 -4.82 -8.07 -6.35
N GLY A 147 -5.45 -6.95 -6.71
CA GLY A 147 -4.92 -6.06 -7.76
C GLY A 147 -3.52 -5.53 -7.46
N GLY A 148 -3.23 -5.21 -6.19
CA GLY A 148 -1.91 -4.78 -5.75
C GLY A 148 -0.80 -5.83 -5.90
N MET A 149 -1.14 -7.12 -6.05
CA MET A 149 -0.14 -8.17 -6.26
C MET A 149 0.30 -8.25 -7.73
N LEU A 150 -0.51 -7.75 -8.68
CA LEU A 150 -0.25 -7.87 -10.11
C LEU A 150 1.01 -7.14 -10.61
N THR A 151 1.48 -6.07 -9.96
CA THR A 151 2.62 -5.30 -10.46
C THR A 151 3.67 -5.03 -9.40
N LEU A 152 4.84 -4.61 -9.87
CA LEU A 152 5.94 -4.19 -9.02
C LEU A 152 5.56 -3.02 -8.09
N ILE A 153 4.73 -2.07 -8.55
CA ILE A 153 4.35 -0.87 -7.79
C ILE A 153 3.09 -1.04 -6.93
N GLY A 154 2.38 -2.16 -7.09
CA GLY A 154 1.09 -2.38 -6.42
C GLY A 154 1.19 -2.52 -4.90
N THR A 155 2.35 -2.98 -4.39
CA THR A 155 2.64 -3.02 -2.95
C THR A 155 4.08 -2.62 -2.61
N PRO A 156 4.31 -1.97 -1.44
CA PRO A 156 5.66 -1.62 -0.99
C PRO A 156 6.65 -2.79 -0.88
N PRO A 157 6.26 -3.99 -0.39
CA PRO A 157 7.19 -5.13 -0.30
C PRO A 157 7.80 -5.53 -1.65
N ASN A 158 7.02 -5.52 -2.74
CA ASN A 158 7.51 -5.86 -4.08
C ASN A 158 8.64 -4.90 -4.52
N LEU A 159 8.46 -3.59 -4.26
CA LEU A 159 9.47 -2.57 -4.52
C LEU A 159 10.73 -2.77 -3.69
N VAL A 160 10.57 -3.02 -2.39
CA VAL A 160 11.70 -3.21 -1.46
C VAL A 160 12.58 -4.37 -1.90
N VAL A 161 11.99 -5.53 -2.25
CA VAL A 161 12.76 -6.69 -2.70
C VAL A 161 13.46 -6.40 -4.04
N SER A 162 12.78 -5.76 -4.99
CA SER A 162 13.37 -5.40 -6.30
C SER A 162 14.56 -4.44 -6.17
N ASN A 163 14.45 -3.44 -5.28
CA ASN A 163 15.54 -2.51 -5.02
C ASN A 163 16.69 -3.19 -4.29
N GLN A 164 16.41 -4.10 -3.34
CA GLN A 164 17.46 -4.86 -2.68
C GLN A 164 18.22 -5.75 -3.68
N LEU A 165 17.54 -6.43 -4.61
CA LEU A 165 18.20 -7.17 -5.70
C LEU A 165 19.11 -6.26 -6.53
N SER A 166 18.63 -5.07 -6.88
CA SER A 166 19.41 -4.10 -7.65
C SER A 166 20.68 -3.64 -6.90
N ARG A 167 20.58 -3.45 -5.57
CA ARG A 167 21.71 -3.05 -4.71
C ARG A 167 22.79 -4.13 -4.60
N GLU A 168 22.39 -5.40 -4.64
CA GLU A 168 23.29 -6.57 -4.65
C GLU A 168 23.86 -6.87 -6.06
N GLY A 169 23.56 -6.04 -7.07
CA GLY A 169 24.00 -6.24 -8.45
C GLY A 169 23.25 -7.36 -9.20
N LEU A 170 22.14 -7.85 -8.64
CA LEU A 170 21.26 -8.82 -9.27
C LEU A 170 20.23 -8.12 -10.16
N GLN A 171 19.63 -8.89 -11.09
CA GLN A 171 18.59 -8.37 -11.96
C GLN A 171 17.33 -8.02 -11.15
N ALA A 172 16.94 -6.75 -11.19
CA ALA A 172 15.69 -6.27 -10.61
C ALA A 172 14.46 -6.93 -11.27
N PHE A 173 13.33 -6.94 -10.57
CA PHE A 173 12.07 -7.37 -11.17
C PHE A 173 11.62 -6.41 -12.27
N ASN A 174 11.08 -6.96 -13.35
CA ASN A 174 10.38 -6.17 -14.36
C ASN A 174 9.01 -5.73 -13.81
N PHE A 175 8.41 -4.71 -14.43
CA PHE A 175 7.15 -4.13 -13.98
C PHE A 175 6.01 -5.16 -13.82
N PHE A 176 5.92 -6.12 -14.74
CA PHE A 176 4.91 -7.18 -14.79
C PHE A 176 5.44 -8.56 -14.35
N SER A 177 6.54 -8.60 -13.59
CA SER A 177 7.07 -9.88 -13.08
C SER A 177 6.11 -10.60 -12.13
N PHE A 178 5.19 -9.87 -11.49
CA PHE A 178 4.24 -10.43 -10.52
C PHE A 178 2.89 -10.83 -11.14
N THR A 179 2.48 -10.23 -12.27
CA THR A 179 1.23 -10.52 -12.98
C THR A 179 0.94 -12.01 -13.20
N PRO A 180 1.90 -12.87 -13.62
CA PRO A 180 1.62 -14.29 -13.84
C PRO A 180 1.46 -15.09 -12.53
N LEU A 181 1.89 -14.53 -11.39
CA LEU A 181 1.80 -15.17 -10.07
C LEU A 181 0.51 -14.77 -9.34
N GLY A 182 -0.02 -13.58 -9.63
CA GLY A 182 -1.30 -13.08 -9.10
C GLY A 182 -1.25 -11.63 -8.71
#